data_AF-A0AAN4T905-F1
#
_entry.id   AF-A0AAN4T905-F1
#
_cell.length_a   1.000
_cell.length_b   1.000
_cell.length_c   1.000
_cell.angle_alpha   90.00
_cell.angle_beta   90.00
_cell.angle_gamma   90.00
#
_symmetry.space_group_name_H-M   'P 1'
#
loop_
_entity.id
_entity.type
_entity.pdbx_description
1 polymer ?
#
loop_
_entity_poly.entity_id
_entity_poly.type
_entity_poly.pdbx_seq_one_letter_code
_entity_poly.pdbx_strand_id
1 'polypeptide(L)'
;MKQKRSKDVLPSLLDALPSAIIPDDVDLASIASSFANSFARLSAPDFAEVAIWRDCFALTGTLRTFYSPWTVSEVYRNRCLARQAQSFCVQADEAHVVRISPSCSWINVPFRFETNASPAACCSGVLSLIPSGENGEYTIWMLQTLLDRFRGYPSVDTLDPTAQIPSVGDSTTDFDCLIVGAGHSGLNVAGRLKALGVSYLVIDKNPRVGDNWRLRYDSAKLHTIRDYSHLPFERNFAHVDHEFLTKDDLAEGFASWAEKYRINIWTSSELQSGTWDDSRIQWTLKVRQAIADSENIKVLTCRHVVLATGGPCNKPHKPFYPGEERFKGVVQHSVSYRNAWDWKGQRGVVVGTANTEILNDHTPLETSDRTLFAGPLAVSRLTTMAALNTQAEAEPERFAALERAGFRAERYGDLIGLLSERFGGHYIDVGASAKIAQGLIKVKSDSRLVSYTKDGLMFEDGTHLPADVIIYATGFTGNLRDSVREYFGDEIYAQVEDYWGINQEGELKGAYVPTGHPGLWYMGGGMGQARFFARFVALQILAHLLGNPLPVYSETPVVEGG
;
A
#
# COMPACT_ATOMS: atom_id res chain seq x y z
N MET A 1 -29.21 -11.37 -5.09
CA MET A 1 -28.37 -12.32 -4.33
C MET A 1 -27.65 -11.54 -3.24
N LYS A 2 -27.93 -11.82 -1.96
CA LYS A 2 -27.14 -11.23 -0.86
C LYS A 2 -25.76 -11.88 -0.91
N GLN A 3 -24.76 -11.13 -1.36
CA GLN A 3 -23.35 -11.49 -1.21
C GLN A 3 -23.15 -11.76 0.29
N LYS A 4 -22.89 -13.01 0.69
CA LYS A 4 -22.42 -13.30 2.05
C LYS A 4 -21.20 -12.42 2.22
N ARG A 5 -21.25 -11.41 3.10
CA ARG A 5 -20.04 -10.72 3.53
C ARG A 5 -19.10 -11.83 4.01
N SER A 6 -17.94 -11.97 3.37
CA SER A 6 -16.84 -12.73 3.95
C SER A 6 -16.72 -12.29 5.40
N LYS A 7 -16.57 -13.22 6.34
CA LYS A 7 -16.19 -12.81 7.71
C LYS A 7 -14.91 -11.97 7.56
N ASP A 8 -14.90 -10.78 8.14
CA ASP A 8 -13.72 -9.92 8.13
C ASP A 8 -12.57 -10.73 8.76
N VAL A 9 -11.47 -10.91 8.02
CA VAL A 9 -10.42 -11.87 8.41
C VAL A 9 -9.60 -11.34 9.59
N LEU A 10 -9.21 -10.07 9.56
CA LEU A 10 -8.35 -9.46 10.59
C LEU A 10 -8.91 -9.61 12.03
N PRO A 11 -10.20 -9.33 12.32
CA PRO A 11 -10.76 -9.58 13.64
C PRO A 11 -10.65 -11.03 14.13
N SER A 12 -10.62 -12.02 13.23
CA SER A 12 -10.47 -13.43 13.61
C SER A 12 -9.03 -13.85 13.91
N LEU A 13 -8.05 -13.06 13.45
CA LEU A 13 -6.63 -13.33 13.63
C LEU A 13 -6.07 -12.73 14.92
N LEU A 14 -6.59 -11.55 15.32
CA LEU A 14 -6.25 -10.90 16.58
C LEU A 14 -7.42 -10.04 17.06
N ASP A 15 -7.97 -10.40 18.21
CA ASP A 15 -9.12 -9.69 18.79
C ASP A 15 -8.70 -8.45 19.60
N ALA A 16 -7.61 -8.56 20.37
CA ALA A 16 -7.11 -7.49 21.23
C ALA A 16 -5.58 -7.41 21.25
N LEU A 17 -5.04 -6.21 21.52
CA LEU A 17 -3.62 -6.00 21.80
C LEU A 17 -3.27 -6.56 23.19
N PRO A 18 -2.00 -6.89 23.46
CA PRO A 18 -1.59 -7.32 24.79
C PRO A 18 -1.86 -6.23 25.83
N SER A 19 -2.43 -6.63 26.97
CA SER A 19 -2.58 -5.77 28.14
C SER A 19 -1.30 -5.82 28.97
N ALA A 20 -0.38 -4.89 28.72
CA ALA A 20 0.93 -4.84 29.36
C ALA A 20 1.34 -3.39 29.67
N ILE A 21 1.93 -3.18 30.83
CA ILE A 21 2.44 -1.88 31.29
C ILE A 21 3.95 -2.00 31.47
N ILE A 22 4.70 -1.30 30.63
CA ILE A 22 6.15 -1.17 30.73
C ILE A 22 6.47 0.03 31.63
N PRO A 23 7.21 -0.14 32.75
CA PRO A 23 7.65 0.97 33.59
C PRO A 23 8.54 1.97 32.82
N ASP A 24 8.55 3.25 33.24
CA ASP A 24 9.37 4.29 32.59
C ASP A 24 10.88 4.13 32.89
N ASP A 25 11.22 3.51 34.01
CA ASP A 25 12.59 3.31 34.51
C ASP A 25 13.18 1.93 34.13
N VAL A 26 12.54 1.23 33.19
CA VAL A 26 12.96 -0.10 32.75
C VAL A 26 14.36 -0.07 32.09
N ASP A 27 15.22 -1.02 32.45
CA ASP A 27 16.54 -1.19 31.82
C ASP A 27 16.41 -1.91 30.47
N LEU A 28 16.17 -1.12 29.42
CA LEU A 28 16.01 -1.61 28.05
C LEU A 28 17.25 -2.35 27.53
N ALA A 29 18.45 -1.90 27.89
CA ALA A 29 19.69 -2.49 27.39
C ALA A 29 19.93 -3.87 27.99
N SER A 30 19.65 -4.05 29.28
CA SER A 30 19.72 -5.35 29.95
C SER A 30 18.68 -6.32 29.38
N ILE A 31 17.44 -5.88 29.20
CA ILE A 31 16.37 -6.70 28.60
C ILE A 31 16.73 -7.09 27.17
N ALA A 32 17.17 -6.14 26.34
CA ALA A 32 17.56 -6.43 24.96
C ALA A 32 18.71 -7.45 24.90
N SER A 33 19.70 -7.31 25.79
CA SER A 33 20.88 -8.18 25.82
C SER A 33 20.57 -9.61 26.26
N SER A 34 19.51 -9.84 27.06
CA SER A 34 19.11 -11.19 27.49
C SER A 34 18.69 -12.08 26.31
N PHE A 35 18.20 -11.47 25.22
CA PHE A 35 17.80 -12.17 23.98
C PHE A 35 18.95 -12.36 22.97
N ALA A 36 20.14 -11.78 23.20
CA ALA A 36 21.22 -11.79 22.20
C ALA A 36 21.64 -13.19 21.74
N ASN A 37 21.54 -14.20 22.61
CA ASN A 37 21.93 -15.59 22.33
C ASN A 37 20.76 -16.56 22.08
N SER A 38 19.52 -16.06 22.04
CA SER A 38 18.32 -16.90 21.89
C SER A 38 17.81 -17.00 20.45
N PHE A 39 18.10 -16.02 19.59
CA PHE A 39 17.56 -15.94 18.23
C PHE A 39 17.66 -17.25 17.43
N ALA A 40 18.83 -17.89 17.35
CA ALA A 40 18.96 -19.13 16.58
C ALA A 40 18.22 -20.35 17.18
N ARG A 41 17.67 -20.23 18.39
CA ARG A 41 17.13 -21.34 19.20
C ARG A 41 15.73 -21.06 19.76
N LEU A 42 15.03 -20.04 19.25
CA LEU A 42 13.68 -19.72 19.72
C LEU A 42 12.75 -20.95 19.65
N SER A 43 11.93 -21.07 20.69
CA SER A 43 11.06 -22.19 21.00
C SER A 43 9.73 -21.68 21.55
N ALA A 44 8.69 -22.51 21.56
CA ALA A 44 7.35 -22.07 21.97
C ALA A 44 7.30 -21.35 23.35
N PRO A 45 8.04 -21.78 24.39
CA PRO A 45 8.09 -21.07 25.67
C PRO A 45 8.68 -19.66 25.63
N ASP A 46 9.46 -19.30 24.61
CA ASP A 46 10.01 -17.94 24.45
C ASP A 46 8.94 -16.93 23.99
N PHE A 47 7.76 -17.43 23.60
CA PHE A 47 6.68 -16.66 23.00
C PHE A 47 5.44 -16.59 23.90
N ALA A 48 4.73 -15.46 23.84
CA ALA A 48 3.44 -15.29 24.50
C ALA A 48 2.36 -16.17 23.88
N GLU A 49 1.25 -16.38 24.59
CA GLU A 49 0.10 -17.17 24.10
C GLU A 49 -0.44 -16.64 22.76
N VAL A 50 -0.49 -15.32 22.60
CA VAL A 50 -0.96 -14.63 21.39
C VAL A 50 0.17 -14.23 20.43
N ALA A 51 1.22 -15.06 20.32
CA ALA A 51 2.39 -14.73 19.52
C ALA A 51 2.10 -14.59 18.02
N ILE A 52 2.74 -13.59 17.41
CA ILE A 52 2.64 -13.28 15.98
C ILE A 52 4.03 -13.16 15.39
N TRP A 53 4.26 -13.73 14.21
CA TRP A 53 5.46 -13.45 13.44
C TRP A 53 5.09 -13.05 12.02
N ARG A 54 5.53 -11.86 11.60
CA ARG A 54 5.47 -11.44 10.19
C ARG A 54 6.86 -11.45 9.57
N ASP A 55 6.99 -12.18 8.47
CA ASP A 55 8.20 -12.19 7.66
C ASP A 55 7.96 -11.41 6.37
N CYS A 56 8.83 -10.43 6.13
CA CYS A 56 8.91 -9.67 4.90
C CYS A 56 10.12 -10.16 4.09
N PHE A 57 9.92 -11.30 3.40
CA PHE A 57 10.83 -11.92 2.43
C PHE A 57 12.19 -12.42 2.97
N ALA A 58 12.51 -12.23 4.25
CA ALA A 58 13.83 -12.58 4.78
C ALA A 58 14.02 -14.10 4.91
N LEU A 59 13.03 -14.77 5.52
CA LEU A 59 13.09 -16.18 5.89
C LEU A 59 12.14 -17.06 5.08
N THR A 60 11.04 -16.51 4.60
CA THR A 60 9.98 -17.21 3.86
C THR A 60 10.02 -16.96 2.35
N GLY A 61 10.82 -15.99 1.89
CA GLY A 61 10.91 -15.62 0.47
C GLY A 61 9.65 -14.95 -0.10
N THR A 62 8.63 -14.68 0.74
CA THR A 62 7.41 -13.96 0.39
C THR A 62 6.90 -13.16 1.61
N LEU A 63 5.72 -12.53 1.54
CA LEU A 63 5.04 -11.99 2.71
C LEU A 63 4.21 -13.09 3.37
N ARG A 64 4.49 -13.38 4.64
CA ARG A 64 3.74 -14.34 5.46
C ARG A 64 3.54 -13.80 6.87
N THR A 65 2.40 -14.11 7.47
CA THR A 65 2.18 -13.91 8.91
C THR A 65 1.72 -15.21 9.56
N PHE A 66 2.38 -15.58 10.66
CA PHE A 66 2.13 -16.76 11.46
C PHE A 66 1.62 -16.39 12.84
N TYR A 67 0.77 -17.24 13.39
CA TYR A 67 0.09 -17.04 14.67
C TYR A 67 0.31 -18.24 15.58
N SER A 68 0.29 -18.00 16.89
CA SER A 68 0.56 -18.94 17.98
C SER A 68 2.05 -19.22 18.24
N PRO A 69 2.45 -19.45 19.50
CA PRO A 69 3.84 -19.71 19.88
C PRO A 69 4.40 -20.98 19.22
N TRP A 70 3.57 -22.02 19.02
CA TRP A 70 4.00 -23.26 18.40
C TRP A 70 4.33 -23.08 16.92
N THR A 71 3.37 -22.60 16.13
CA THR A 71 3.56 -22.39 14.69
C THR A 71 4.69 -21.40 14.41
N VAL A 72 4.74 -20.29 15.16
CA VAL A 72 5.80 -19.29 15.02
C VAL A 72 7.16 -19.93 15.26
N SER A 73 7.35 -20.61 16.40
CA SER A 73 8.67 -21.16 16.75
C SER A 73 9.12 -22.30 15.82
N GLU A 74 8.19 -23.16 15.38
CA GLU A 74 8.50 -24.25 14.46
C GLU A 74 8.89 -23.72 13.08
N VAL A 75 8.04 -22.87 12.47
CA VAL A 75 8.31 -22.32 11.15
C VAL A 75 9.58 -21.48 11.19
N TYR A 76 9.76 -20.65 12.22
CA TYR A 76 10.93 -19.79 12.35
C TYR A 76 12.22 -20.62 12.38
N ARG A 77 12.28 -21.66 13.22
CA ARG A 77 13.46 -22.54 13.30
C ARG A 77 13.73 -23.24 11.97
N ASN A 78 12.69 -23.80 11.35
CA ASN A 78 12.81 -24.48 10.06
C ASN A 78 13.31 -23.53 8.96
N ARG A 79 12.86 -22.27 8.96
CA ARG A 79 13.30 -21.27 7.98
C ARG A 79 14.69 -20.72 8.28
N CYS A 80 15.06 -20.51 9.54
CA CYS A 80 16.43 -20.16 9.92
C CYS A 80 17.41 -21.24 9.44
N LEU A 81 17.09 -22.52 9.61
CA LEU A 81 17.91 -23.62 9.09
C LEU A 81 17.96 -23.61 7.55
N ALA A 82 16.81 -23.52 6.88
CA ALA A 82 16.73 -23.54 5.42
C ALA A 82 17.47 -22.36 4.76
N ARG A 83 17.41 -21.17 5.37
CA ARG A 83 18.09 -19.97 4.89
C ARG A 83 19.53 -19.83 5.42
N GLN A 84 19.97 -20.74 6.29
CA GLN A 84 21.25 -20.68 6.98
C GLN A 84 21.43 -19.31 7.67
N ALA A 85 20.43 -18.93 8.47
CA ALA A 85 20.43 -17.68 9.21
C ALA A 85 21.47 -17.71 10.34
N GLN A 86 22.27 -16.66 10.43
CA GLN A 86 23.40 -16.56 11.36
C GLN A 86 23.72 -15.11 11.70
N SER A 87 24.78 -14.91 12.50
CA SER A 87 25.30 -13.57 12.83
C SER A 87 24.25 -12.64 13.43
N PHE A 88 23.34 -13.19 14.25
CA PHE A 88 22.33 -12.40 14.95
C PHE A 88 23.01 -11.39 15.87
N CYS A 89 22.62 -10.12 15.73
CA CYS A 89 23.18 -9.00 16.47
C CYS A 89 22.05 -8.08 16.94
N VAL A 90 21.86 -8.00 18.26
CA VAL A 90 20.89 -7.09 18.89
C VAL A 90 21.41 -5.65 18.80
N GLN A 91 20.52 -4.71 18.52
CA GLN A 91 20.78 -3.27 18.57
C GLN A 91 20.15 -2.72 19.86
N ALA A 92 20.82 -2.98 20.99
CA ALA A 92 20.27 -2.68 22.33
C ALA A 92 20.10 -1.18 22.58
N ASP A 93 20.90 -0.36 21.92
CA ASP A 93 20.84 1.11 21.91
C ASP A 93 19.65 1.66 21.11
N GLU A 94 19.09 0.88 20.19
CA GLU A 94 17.89 1.22 19.44
C GLU A 94 16.59 0.68 20.11
N ALA A 95 16.71 -0.02 21.23
CA ALA A 95 15.56 -0.53 21.96
C ALA A 95 14.73 0.63 22.54
N HIS A 96 13.40 0.55 22.40
CA HIS A 96 12.49 1.60 22.85
C HIS A 96 11.14 1.04 23.29
N VAL A 97 10.48 1.76 24.19
CA VAL A 97 9.12 1.43 24.62
C VAL A 97 8.11 1.97 23.59
N VAL A 98 7.21 1.10 23.14
CA VAL A 98 6.02 1.49 22.39
C VAL A 98 4.86 1.61 23.37
N ARG A 99 4.23 2.78 23.42
CA ARG A 99 3.05 3.05 24.25
C ARG A 99 1.85 3.35 23.36
N ILE A 100 0.87 2.45 23.36
CA ILE A 100 -0.35 2.60 22.55
C ILE A 100 -1.47 3.22 23.38
N SER A 101 -1.61 2.78 24.63
CA SER A 101 -2.60 3.28 25.58
C SER A 101 -2.06 3.13 27.02
N PRO A 102 -2.75 3.69 28.03
CA PRO A 102 -2.36 3.51 29.44
C PRO A 102 -2.28 2.04 29.89
N SER A 103 -2.95 1.13 29.20
CA SER A 103 -2.97 -0.31 29.51
C SER A 103 -2.23 -1.18 28.50
N CYS A 104 -1.65 -0.60 27.44
CA CYS A 104 -1.02 -1.34 26.35
C CYS A 104 0.30 -0.69 25.94
N SER A 105 1.39 -1.39 26.28
CA SER A 105 2.75 -1.04 25.93
C SER A 105 3.64 -2.27 25.85
N TRP A 106 4.70 -2.19 25.05
CA TRP A 106 5.70 -3.25 24.90
C TRP A 106 7.06 -2.63 24.58
N ILE A 107 8.12 -3.44 24.64
CA ILE A 107 9.47 -3.01 24.26
C ILE A 107 9.78 -3.54 22.86
N ASN A 108 10.17 -2.65 21.95
CA ASN A 108 10.75 -3.04 20.67
C ASN A 108 12.27 -3.17 20.82
N VAL A 109 12.83 -4.32 20.41
CA VAL A 109 14.26 -4.59 20.37
C VAL A 109 14.67 -4.92 18.94
N PRO A 110 15.29 -3.96 18.22
CA PRO A 110 15.78 -4.20 16.87
C PRO A 110 16.98 -5.16 16.88
N PHE A 111 17.11 -5.95 15.81
CA PHE A 111 18.26 -6.82 15.58
C PHE A 111 18.58 -6.93 14.09
N ARG A 112 19.78 -7.40 13.78
CA ARG A 112 20.25 -7.72 12.42
C ARG A 112 20.72 -9.16 12.36
N PHE A 113 20.68 -9.76 11.18
CA PHE A 113 21.21 -11.09 10.91
C PHE A 113 21.57 -11.25 9.44
N GLU A 114 22.23 -12.34 9.11
CA GLU A 114 22.59 -12.68 7.73
C GLU A 114 22.04 -14.04 7.34
N THR A 115 21.80 -14.25 6.04
CA THR A 115 21.48 -15.57 5.47
C THR A 115 22.59 -15.99 4.50
N ASN A 116 23.05 -17.23 4.60
CA ASN A 116 24.06 -17.79 3.70
C ASN A 116 23.46 -18.55 2.51
N ALA A 117 22.23 -19.04 2.62
CA ALA A 117 21.56 -19.70 1.51
C ALA A 117 21.37 -18.73 0.33
N SER A 118 21.58 -19.21 -0.90
CA SER A 118 21.46 -18.39 -2.11
C SER A 118 20.03 -17.85 -2.30
N PRO A 119 19.82 -16.56 -2.66
CA PRO A 119 20.83 -15.50 -2.62
C PRO A 119 21.14 -15.13 -1.17
N ALA A 120 22.43 -15.01 -0.88
CA ALA A 120 22.94 -14.58 0.43
C ALA A 120 22.49 -13.14 0.72
N ALA A 121 22.05 -12.87 1.94
CA ALA A 121 21.39 -11.61 2.27
C ALA A 121 21.80 -11.03 3.63
N CYS A 122 21.64 -9.72 3.75
CA CYS A 122 21.56 -9.01 5.03
C CYS A 122 20.10 -8.78 5.35
N CYS A 123 19.73 -9.00 6.60
CA CYS A 123 18.37 -8.92 7.08
C CYS A 123 18.32 -8.17 8.41
N SER A 124 17.17 -7.56 8.70
CA SER A 124 16.87 -6.92 9.97
C SER A 124 15.58 -7.48 10.55
N GLY A 125 15.33 -7.16 11.82
CA GLY A 125 14.13 -7.60 12.49
C GLY A 125 13.88 -6.82 13.78
N VAL A 126 12.71 -7.05 14.37
CA VAL A 126 12.30 -6.46 15.64
C VAL A 126 11.65 -7.55 16.49
N LEU A 127 12.10 -7.69 17.74
CA LEU A 127 11.37 -8.39 18.79
C LEU A 127 10.50 -7.38 19.54
N SER A 128 9.24 -7.72 19.74
CA SER A 128 8.34 -6.98 20.63
C SER A 128 8.08 -7.79 21.88
N LEU A 129 8.44 -7.21 23.03
CA LEU A 129 8.49 -7.90 24.31
C LEU A 129 7.44 -7.36 25.28
N ILE A 130 6.75 -8.26 25.96
CA ILE A 130 5.85 -7.95 27.08
C ILE A 130 6.30 -8.69 28.34
N PRO A 131 5.95 -8.21 29.55
CA PRO A 131 6.25 -8.93 30.78
C PRO A 131 5.58 -10.30 30.78
N SER A 132 6.29 -11.35 31.20
CA SER A 132 5.77 -12.72 31.26
C SER A 132 4.84 -12.97 32.47
N GLY A 133 4.81 -12.05 33.44
CA GLY A 133 4.07 -12.18 34.69
C GLY A 133 4.85 -12.83 35.83
N GLU A 134 6.01 -13.42 35.56
CA GLU A 134 6.90 -14.05 36.55
C GLU A 134 8.22 -13.27 36.68
N ASN A 135 8.62 -12.95 37.91
CA ASN A 135 9.98 -12.50 38.29
C ASN A 135 10.66 -11.41 37.43
N GLY A 136 9.90 -10.54 36.75
CA GLY A 136 10.45 -9.48 35.90
C GLY A 136 11.01 -9.96 34.56
N GLU A 137 10.67 -11.18 34.14
CA GLU A 137 11.04 -11.73 32.83
C GLU A 137 10.13 -11.18 31.71
N TYR A 138 10.62 -11.30 30.47
CA TYR A 138 9.95 -10.82 29.26
C TYR A 138 9.77 -11.97 28.27
N THR A 139 8.67 -11.94 27.54
CA THR A 139 8.36 -12.92 26.48
C THR A 139 8.07 -12.19 25.16
N ILE A 140 8.28 -12.89 24.04
CA ILE A 140 8.08 -12.37 22.70
C ILE A 140 6.60 -12.50 22.32
N TRP A 141 5.88 -11.39 22.18
CA TRP A 141 4.52 -11.43 21.66
C TRP A 141 4.46 -11.16 20.15
N MET A 142 5.44 -10.44 19.60
CA MET A 142 5.53 -10.19 18.17
C MET A 142 6.98 -10.25 17.70
N LEU A 143 7.19 -10.92 16.56
CA LEU A 143 8.45 -10.98 15.83
C LEU A 143 8.24 -10.41 14.43
N GLN A 144 9.21 -9.64 13.96
CA GLN A 144 9.26 -9.13 12.59
C GLN A 144 10.63 -9.44 11.99
N THR A 145 10.66 -9.91 10.74
CA THR A 145 11.90 -10.13 9.98
C THR A 145 11.78 -9.53 8.58
N LEU A 146 12.85 -8.91 8.10
CA LEU A 146 12.87 -8.05 6.91
C LEU A 146 14.12 -8.34 6.07
N LEU A 147 13.93 -8.52 4.77
CA LEU A 147 15.03 -8.58 3.82
C LEU A 147 15.54 -7.15 3.51
N ASP A 148 16.79 -6.85 3.83
CA ASP A 148 17.35 -5.51 3.56
C ASP A 148 17.99 -5.46 2.17
N ARG A 149 18.87 -6.43 1.88
CA ARG A 149 19.64 -6.48 0.62
C ARG A 149 20.26 -7.85 0.39
N PHE A 150 20.65 -8.12 -0.85
CA PHE A 150 21.56 -9.24 -1.15
C PHE A 150 23.03 -8.83 -0.97
N ARG A 151 23.82 -9.74 -0.39
CA ARG A 151 25.26 -9.56 -0.20
C ARG A 151 25.97 -9.64 -1.55
N GLY A 152 26.93 -8.74 -1.78
CA GLY A 152 27.66 -8.63 -3.06
C GLY A 152 26.96 -7.79 -4.13
N TYR A 153 25.76 -7.26 -3.87
CA TYR A 153 25.02 -6.42 -4.80
C TYR A 153 24.86 -4.98 -4.28
N PRO A 154 24.64 -4.00 -5.16
CA PRO A 154 24.28 -2.64 -4.78
C PRO A 154 23.10 -2.60 -3.81
N SER A 155 22.99 -1.53 -3.02
CA SER A 155 21.82 -1.31 -2.18
C SER A 155 20.62 -0.94 -3.05
N VAL A 156 19.46 -1.50 -2.73
CA VAL A 156 18.21 -1.21 -3.43
C VAL A 156 17.65 0.18 -3.08
N ASP A 157 18.12 0.81 -1.99
CA ASP A 157 17.60 2.09 -1.48
C ASP A 157 18.61 3.24 -1.55
N THR A 158 19.72 3.06 -2.27
CA THR A 158 20.67 4.15 -2.55
C THR A 158 21.03 4.16 -4.03
N LEU A 159 20.94 5.32 -4.65
CA LEU A 159 21.37 5.53 -6.04
C LEU A 159 22.08 6.88 -6.12
N ASP A 160 23.32 6.88 -6.61
CA ASP A 160 24.01 8.11 -6.95
C ASP A 160 23.45 8.63 -8.29
N PRO A 161 22.84 9.83 -8.33
CA PRO A 161 22.26 10.38 -9.56
C PRO A 161 23.31 10.67 -10.66
N THR A 162 24.60 10.74 -10.29
CA THR A 162 25.71 10.94 -11.23
C THR A 162 26.26 9.65 -11.82
N ALA A 163 25.89 8.48 -11.26
CA ALA A 163 26.37 7.19 -11.72
C ALA A 163 26.04 6.98 -13.21
N GLN A 164 27.07 6.73 -14.01
CA GLN A 164 26.91 6.32 -15.41
C GLN A 164 26.39 4.88 -15.44
N ILE A 165 25.15 4.71 -15.89
CA ILE A 165 24.58 3.42 -16.23
C ILE A 165 24.47 3.37 -17.76
N PRO A 166 24.70 2.20 -18.41
CA PRO A 166 24.63 2.09 -19.86
C PRO A 166 23.35 2.75 -20.38
N SER A 167 23.50 3.74 -21.26
CA SER A 167 22.35 4.32 -21.93
C SER A 167 21.71 3.22 -22.75
N VAL A 168 20.48 2.86 -22.41
CA VAL A 168 19.69 2.00 -23.27
C VAL A 168 19.31 2.85 -24.47
N GLY A 169 19.95 2.61 -25.63
CA GLY A 169 19.69 3.40 -26.83
C GLY A 169 18.24 3.26 -27.27
N ASP A 170 17.68 4.28 -27.94
CA ASP A 170 16.29 4.33 -28.40
C ASP A 170 15.87 3.14 -29.30
N SER A 171 16.83 2.39 -29.83
CA SER A 171 16.61 1.17 -30.62
C SER A 171 16.47 -0.12 -29.80
N THR A 172 16.65 -0.07 -28.48
CA THR A 172 16.62 -1.27 -27.63
C THR A 172 15.19 -1.75 -27.45
N THR A 173 14.95 -3.02 -27.75
CA THR A 173 13.64 -3.66 -27.62
C THR A 173 13.62 -4.81 -26.62
N ASP A 174 14.75 -5.15 -26.00
CA ASP A 174 14.88 -6.23 -25.01
C ASP A 174 15.31 -5.66 -23.65
N PHE A 175 14.55 -5.98 -22.61
CA PHE A 175 14.75 -5.48 -21.25
C PHE A 175 14.62 -6.62 -20.23
N ASP A 176 15.18 -6.48 -19.03
CA ASP A 176 14.86 -7.44 -17.98
C ASP A 176 13.43 -7.24 -17.47
N CYS A 177 12.98 -5.97 -17.37
CA CYS A 177 11.66 -5.63 -16.85
C CYS A 177 10.94 -4.51 -17.63
N LEU A 178 9.66 -4.71 -17.96
CA LEU A 178 8.74 -3.65 -18.36
C LEU A 178 7.86 -3.23 -17.18
N ILE A 179 7.78 -1.94 -16.89
CA ILE A 179 6.88 -1.35 -15.89
C ILE A 179 5.77 -0.58 -16.61
N VAL A 180 4.52 -0.95 -16.36
CA VAL A 180 3.34 -0.32 -16.97
C VAL A 180 2.74 0.71 -16.02
N GLY A 181 2.98 1.98 -16.29
CA GLY A 181 2.55 3.15 -15.51
C GLY A 181 3.72 3.89 -14.87
N ALA A 182 3.83 5.20 -15.11
CA ALA A 182 4.81 6.12 -14.53
C ALA A 182 4.20 7.01 -13.42
N GLY A 183 3.19 6.49 -12.71
CA GLY A 183 2.76 7.04 -11.43
C GLY A 183 3.75 6.73 -10.30
N HIS A 184 3.43 7.14 -9.06
CA HIS A 184 4.32 6.91 -7.91
C HIS A 184 4.69 5.44 -7.75
N SER A 185 3.74 4.51 -7.94
CA SER A 185 4.00 3.06 -7.85
C SER A 185 5.06 2.57 -8.85
N GLY A 186 4.98 2.99 -10.12
CA GLY A 186 5.95 2.58 -11.13
C GLY A 186 7.31 3.25 -10.97
N LEU A 187 7.33 4.54 -10.63
CA LEU A 187 8.57 5.28 -10.38
C LEU A 187 9.35 4.69 -9.19
N ASN A 188 8.65 4.29 -8.12
CA ASN A 188 9.26 3.63 -6.97
C ASN A 188 9.95 2.29 -7.34
N VAL A 189 9.39 1.51 -8.25
CA VAL A 189 10.02 0.26 -8.74
C VAL A 189 11.17 0.57 -9.69
N ALA A 190 10.97 1.50 -10.63
CA ALA A 190 11.96 1.88 -11.62
C ALA A 190 13.27 2.39 -11.00
N GLY A 191 13.19 3.28 -10.01
CA GLY A 191 14.37 3.77 -9.29
C GLY A 191 15.15 2.63 -8.65
N ARG A 192 14.46 1.66 -8.05
CA ARG A 192 15.09 0.55 -7.34
C ARG A 192 15.69 -0.50 -8.27
N LEU A 193 15.03 -0.80 -9.39
CA LEU A 193 15.65 -1.60 -10.44
C LEU A 193 16.92 -0.92 -10.98
N LYS A 194 16.87 0.41 -11.14
CA LYS A 194 18.06 1.20 -11.53
C LYS A 194 19.19 1.10 -10.51
N ALA A 195 18.90 1.22 -9.22
CA ALA A 195 19.88 1.09 -8.14
C ALA A 195 20.56 -0.29 -8.14
N LEU A 196 19.81 -1.34 -8.51
CA LEU A 196 20.31 -2.71 -8.62
C LEU A 196 20.99 -3.01 -9.97
N GLY A 197 21.05 -2.06 -10.91
CA GLY A 197 21.65 -2.26 -12.23
C GLY A 197 20.84 -3.18 -13.17
N VAL A 198 19.55 -3.37 -12.89
CA VAL A 198 18.64 -4.19 -13.73
C VAL A 198 18.17 -3.37 -14.93
N SER A 199 18.14 -3.95 -16.14
CA SER A 199 17.64 -3.26 -17.34
C SER A 199 16.11 -3.16 -17.30
N TYR A 200 15.56 -1.96 -17.48
CA TYR A 200 14.12 -1.77 -17.45
C TYR A 200 13.64 -0.67 -18.41
N LEU A 201 12.34 -0.69 -18.70
CA LEU A 201 11.62 0.40 -19.34
C LEU A 201 10.31 0.66 -18.59
N VAL A 202 10.03 1.93 -18.30
CA VAL A 202 8.69 2.36 -17.86
C VAL A 202 7.93 2.87 -19.07
N ILE A 203 6.67 2.48 -19.22
CA ILE A 203 5.75 3.09 -20.21
C ILE A 203 4.60 3.79 -19.48
N ASP A 204 4.19 4.95 -19.98
CA ASP A 204 2.99 5.64 -19.48
C ASP A 204 2.19 6.25 -20.62
N LYS A 205 0.87 6.13 -20.55
CA LYS A 205 -0.04 6.64 -21.57
C LYS A 205 -0.11 8.17 -21.59
N ASN A 206 0.22 8.84 -20.49
CA ASN A 206 0.17 10.30 -20.44
C ASN A 206 1.38 10.90 -21.14
N PRO A 207 1.27 12.12 -21.69
CA PRO A 207 2.37 12.77 -22.41
C PRO A 207 3.57 13.16 -21.52
N ARG A 208 3.33 13.43 -20.23
CA ARG A 208 4.38 13.82 -19.28
C ARG A 208 4.27 13.06 -17.97
N VAL A 209 5.42 12.83 -17.34
CA VAL A 209 5.49 12.34 -15.96
C VAL A 209 4.73 13.29 -15.04
N GLY A 210 3.93 12.72 -14.13
CA GLY A 210 3.10 13.47 -13.19
C GLY A 210 1.75 13.93 -13.73
N ASP A 211 1.43 13.73 -15.02
CA ASP A 211 0.12 14.13 -15.58
C ASP A 211 -1.05 13.37 -14.95
N ASN A 212 -0.83 12.19 -14.36
CA ASN A 212 -1.81 11.48 -13.52
C ASN A 212 -2.25 12.29 -12.28
N TRP A 213 -1.46 13.28 -11.86
CA TRP A 213 -1.80 14.28 -10.85
C TRP A 213 -2.17 15.62 -11.48
N ARG A 214 -1.36 16.12 -12.42
CA ARG A 214 -1.53 17.44 -13.06
C ARG A 214 -2.92 17.63 -13.69
N LEU A 215 -3.49 16.54 -14.22
CA LEU A 215 -4.80 16.51 -14.87
C LEU A 215 -5.98 16.34 -13.89
N ARG A 216 -5.77 16.35 -12.57
CA ARG A 216 -6.86 16.39 -11.59
C ARG A 216 -7.50 17.79 -11.51
N TYR A 217 -8.59 17.89 -10.76
CA TYR A 217 -9.32 19.15 -10.53
C TYR A 217 -8.46 20.22 -9.87
N ASP A 218 -8.76 21.49 -10.10
CA ASP A 218 -7.86 22.62 -9.82
C ASP A 218 -7.45 22.71 -8.34
N SER A 219 -8.38 22.41 -7.43
CA SER A 219 -8.15 22.45 -5.99
C SER A 219 -7.61 21.14 -5.39
N ALA A 220 -7.18 20.19 -6.23
CA ALA A 220 -6.68 18.90 -5.75
C ALA A 220 -5.37 19.08 -4.97
N LYS A 221 -5.39 18.57 -3.73
CA LYS A 221 -4.26 18.50 -2.82
C LYS A 221 -4.30 17.19 -2.05
N LEU A 222 -3.17 16.77 -1.52
CA LEU A 222 -3.12 15.66 -0.58
C LEU A 222 -3.78 16.06 0.74
N HIS A 223 -4.31 15.05 1.42
CA HIS A 223 -4.72 15.10 2.82
C HIS A 223 -3.71 14.36 3.72
N THR A 224 -2.66 13.80 3.12
CA THR A 224 -1.44 13.35 3.81
C THR A 224 -0.36 14.44 3.72
N ILE A 225 0.50 14.51 4.73
CA ILE A 225 1.60 15.48 4.79
C ILE A 225 2.69 15.07 3.78
N ARG A 226 3.40 16.08 3.27
CA ARG A 226 4.49 15.97 2.29
C ARG A 226 5.49 14.87 2.61
N ASP A 227 5.83 14.69 3.89
CA ASP A 227 6.84 13.73 4.33
C ASP A 227 6.45 12.28 3.99
N TYR A 228 5.19 11.97 3.65
CA TYR A 228 4.81 10.65 3.11
C TYR A 228 4.93 10.51 1.60
N SER A 229 5.06 11.62 0.88
CA SER A 229 4.89 11.64 -0.57
C SER A 229 6.17 11.39 -1.35
N HIS A 230 7.31 11.33 -0.67
CA HIS A 230 8.60 11.23 -1.33
C HIS A 230 8.75 9.97 -2.18
N LEU A 231 9.52 10.05 -3.25
CA LEU A 231 10.02 8.87 -3.98
C LEU A 231 11.28 8.31 -3.28
N PRO A 232 11.82 7.15 -3.70
CA PRO A 232 12.99 6.56 -3.05
C PRO A 232 14.23 7.47 -3.16
N PHE A 233 15.23 7.15 -2.35
CA PHE A 233 16.52 7.86 -2.23
C PHE A 233 16.39 9.17 -1.43
N GLU A 234 16.67 10.29 -2.06
CA GLU A 234 16.59 11.60 -1.44
C GLU A 234 15.17 12.17 -1.47
N ARG A 235 14.85 13.01 -0.47
CA ARG A 235 13.59 13.77 -0.41
C ARG A 235 13.45 14.64 -1.67
N ASN A 236 12.43 14.35 -2.49
CA ASN A 236 12.12 15.11 -3.71
C ASN A 236 11.12 16.27 -3.50
N PHE A 237 10.73 16.55 -2.26
CA PHE A 237 9.95 17.73 -1.88
C PHE A 237 10.69 18.47 -0.75
N ALA A 238 10.82 19.79 -0.85
CA ALA A 238 11.55 20.60 0.09
C ALA A 238 10.68 21.01 1.28
N HIS A 239 11.30 21.39 2.39
CA HIS A 239 10.58 21.90 3.57
C HIS A 239 9.78 23.18 3.30
N VAL A 240 10.19 23.96 2.30
CA VAL A 240 9.51 25.19 1.85
C VAL A 240 8.24 24.90 1.03
N ASP A 241 8.07 23.68 0.52
CA ASP A 241 6.87 23.28 -0.20
C ASP A 241 5.69 23.15 0.78
N HIS A 242 4.46 23.18 0.25
CA HIS A 242 3.26 23.00 1.04
C HIS A 242 3.30 21.73 1.90
N GLU A 243 2.86 21.82 3.15
CA GLU A 243 2.70 20.64 4.02
C GLU A 243 1.74 19.63 3.39
N PHE A 244 0.64 20.12 2.80
CA PHE A 244 -0.29 19.32 1.99
C PHE A 244 -0.06 19.63 0.52
N LEU A 245 0.71 18.78 -0.17
CA LEU A 245 1.11 18.99 -1.56
C LEU A 245 -0.08 19.12 -2.50
N THR A 246 -0.03 20.10 -3.39
CA THR A 246 -1.02 20.26 -4.48
C THR A 246 -0.79 19.23 -5.58
N LYS A 247 -1.75 19.12 -6.51
CA LYS A 247 -1.59 18.29 -7.71
C LYS A 247 -0.37 18.69 -8.55
N ASP A 248 -0.02 19.97 -8.56
CA ASP A 248 1.07 20.51 -9.38
C ASP A 248 2.41 20.31 -8.68
N ASP A 249 2.47 20.46 -7.35
CA ASP A 249 3.64 20.11 -6.54
C ASP A 249 4.03 18.64 -6.78
N LEU A 250 3.07 17.72 -6.69
CA LEU A 250 3.30 16.30 -6.94
C LEU A 250 3.78 16.02 -8.36
N ALA A 251 3.12 16.61 -9.36
CA ALA A 251 3.46 16.39 -10.75
C ALA A 251 4.87 16.88 -11.07
N GLU A 252 5.26 18.03 -10.53
CA GLU A 252 6.61 18.59 -10.71
C GLU A 252 7.67 17.81 -9.93
N GLY A 253 7.41 17.46 -8.67
CA GLY A 253 8.35 16.69 -7.87
C GLY A 253 8.62 15.29 -8.41
N PHE A 254 7.65 14.66 -9.08
CA PHE A 254 7.86 13.37 -9.75
C PHE A 254 8.62 13.52 -11.07
N ALA A 255 8.32 14.55 -11.87
CA ALA A 255 9.06 14.84 -13.10
C ALA A 255 10.53 15.18 -12.80
N SER A 256 10.77 16.07 -11.84
CA SER A 256 12.11 16.46 -11.36
C SER A 256 12.91 15.27 -10.82
N TRP A 257 12.26 14.38 -10.05
CA TRP A 257 12.92 13.15 -9.57
C TRP A 257 13.28 12.21 -10.72
N ALA A 258 12.37 12.00 -11.67
CA ALA A 258 12.60 11.13 -12.83
C ALA A 258 13.75 11.66 -13.70
N GLU A 259 13.85 12.98 -13.87
CA GLU A 259 14.96 13.64 -14.57
C GLU A 259 16.28 13.51 -13.80
N LYS A 260 16.29 13.86 -12.50
CA LYS A 260 17.47 13.78 -11.64
C LYS A 260 18.12 12.40 -11.67
N TYR A 261 17.31 11.35 -11.56
CA TYR A 261 17.79 9.97 -11.59
C TYR A 261 17.78 9.37 -13.00
N ARG A 262 17.50 10.14 -14.06
CA ARG A 262 17.46 9.72 -15.47
C ARG A 262 16.71 8.41 -15.68
N ILE A 263 15.49 8.33 -15.16
CA ILE A 263 14.67 7.12 -15.25
C ILE A 263 14.30 6.88 -16.72
N ASN A 264 14.44 5.63 -17.19
CA ASN A 264 14.10 5.27 -18.57
C ASN A 264 12.58 5.14 -18.73
N ILE A 265 11.95 6.13 -19.36
CA ILE A 265 10.49 6.25 -19.49
C ILE A 265 10.12 6.58 -20.93
N TRP A 266 9.19 5.82 -21.51
CA TRP A 266 8.45 6.23 -22.71
C TRP A 266 7.07 6.76 -22.30
N THR A 267 6.86 8.06 -22.46
CA THR A 267 5.54 8.69 -22.31
C THR A 267 4.72 8.50 -23.59
N SER A 268 3.43 8.87 -23.56
CA SER A 268 2.48 8.64 -24.68
C SER A 268 2.52 7.20 -25.20
N SER A 269 2.75 6.23 -24.31
CA SER A 269 3.03 4.82 -24.61
C SER A 269 2.10 3.91 -23.82
N GLU A 270 1.36 3.04 -24.51
CA GLU A 270 0.34 2.19 -23.90
C GLU A 270 0.53 0.73 -24.29
N LEU A 271 0.57 -0.16 -23.29
CA LEU A 271 0.57 -1.60 -23.51
C LEU A 271 -0.76 -1.99 -24.18
N GLN A 272 -0.68 -2.69 -25.31
CA GLN A 272 -1.85 -3.19 -26.03
C GLN A 272 -2.10 -4.66 -25.73
N SER A 273 -1.04 -5.47 -25.76
CA SER A 273 -1.13 -6.90 -25.45
C SER A 273 0.24 -7.50 -25.18
N GLY A 274 0.24 -8.72 -24.64
CA GLY A 274 1.43 -9.52 -24.45
C GLY A 274 1.19 -11.01 -24.58
N THR A 275 2.22 -11.75 -24.95
CA THR A 275 2.24 -13.21 -24.97
C THR A 275 3.46 -13.73 -24.21
N TRP A 276 3.28 -14.82 -23.49
CA TRP A 276 4.34 -15.51 -22.76
C TRP A 276 4.89 -16.69 -23.56
N ASP A 277 6.21 -16.89 -23.50
CA ASP A 277 6.91 -18.06 -24.05
C ASP A 277 7.60 -18.83 -22.93
N ASP A 278 7.04 -19.98 -22.54
CA ASP A 278 7.59 -20.85 -21.50
C ASP A 278 8.97 -21.41 -21.84
N SER A 279 9.29 -21.61 -23.12
CA SER A 279 10.58 -22.15 -23.54
C SER A 279 11.72 -21.15 -23.35
N ARG A 280 11.39 -19.85 -23.41
CA ARG A 280 12.35 -18.74 -23.25
C ARG A 280 12.23 -18.05 -21.90
N ILE A 281 11.17 -18.31 -21.14
CA ILE A 281 10.80 -17.61 -19.90
C ILE A 281 10.78 -16.10 -20.18
N GLN A 282 10.02 -15.71 -21.21
CA GLN A 282 10.05 -14.35 -21.74
C GLN A 282 8.69 -13.90 -22.26
N TRP A 283 8.38 -12.63 -22.02
CA TRP A 283 7.26 -11.91 -22.61
C TRP A 283 7.62 -11.33 -23.97
N THR A 284 6.66 -11.32 -24.89
CA THR A 284 6.64 -10.48 -26.08
C THR A 284 5.45 -9.53 -25.99
N LEU A 285 5.71 -8.22 -25.99
CA LEU A 285 4.75 -7.17 -25.64
C LEU A 285 4.58 -6.19 -26.79
N LYS A 286 3.34 -5.82 -27.11
CA LYS A 286 3.02 -4.79 -28.11
C LYS A 286 2.70 -3.48 -27.40
N VAL A 287 3.49 -2.45 -27.66
CA VAL A 287 3.32 -1.11 -27.11
C VAL A 287 2.95 -0.14 -28.21
N ARG A 288 1.83 0.56 -28.05
CA ARG A 288 1.44 1.67 -28.93
C ARG A 288 2.10 2.94 -28.43
N GLN A 289 2.83 3.62 -29.31
CA GLN A 289 3.42 4.95 -29.06
C GLN A 289 2.73 5.99 -29.94
N ALA A 290 2.28 7.08 -29.33
CA ALA A 290 1.81 8.27 -30.03
C ALA A 290 2.92 9.33 -30.03
N ILE A 291 3.57 9.52 -31.18
CA ILE A 291 4.69 10.48 -31.36
C ILE A 291 4.37 11.39 -32.55
N ALA A 292 4.32 12.71 -32.32
CA ALA A 292 4.16 13.74 -33.35
C ALA A 292 3.04 13.41 -34.37
N ASP A 293 1.84 13.15 -33.87
CA ASP A 293 0.63 12.82 -34.65
C ASP A 293 0.69 11.51 -35.46
N SER A 294 1.73 10.69 -35.25
CA SER A 294 1.84 9.32 -35.76
C SER A 294 1.69 8.29 -34.64
N GLU A 295 0.98 7.21 -34.93
CA GLU A 295 0.90 6.05 -34.03
C GLU A 295 1.77 4.92 -34.56
N ASN A 296 2.65 4.40 -33.71
CA ASN A 296 3.52 3.28 -34.04
C ASN A 296 3.35 2.16 -33.02
N ILE A 297 3.34 0.90 -33.49
CA ILE A 297 3.39 -0.27 -32.62
C ILE A 297 4.85 -0.74 -32.54
N LYS A 298 5.40 -0.74 -31.33
CA LYS A 298 6.70 -1.34 -31.00
C LYS A 298 6.47 -2.71 -30.38
N VAL A 299 7.31 -3.67 -30.76
CA VAL A 299 7.36 -4.99 -30.13
C VAL A 299 8.57 -5.01 -29.20
N LEU A 300 8.32 -5.30 -27.93
CA LEU A 300 9.33 -5.39 -26.88
C LEU A 300 9.38 -6.81 -26.33
N THR A 301 10.53 -7.21 -25.81
CA THR A 301 10.70 -8.46 -25.07
C THR A 301 11.22 -8.18 -23.67
N CYS A 302 10.76 -8.95 -22.68
CA CYS A 302 11.29 -8.88 -21.32
C CYS A 302 11.01 -10.12 -20.48
N ARG A 303 11.73 -10.31 -19.38
CA ARG A 303 11.48 -11.42 -18.43
C ARG A 303 10.41 -11.10 -17.40
N HIS A 304 10.30 -9.82 -17.03
CA HIS A 304 9.38 -9.37 -15.99
C HIS A 304 8.46 -8.24 -16.47
N VAL A 305 7.19 -8.29 -16.05
CA VAL A 305 6.21 -7.22 -16.22
C VAL A 305 5.69 -6.79 -14.85
N VAL A 306 5.75 -5.51 -14.57
CA VAL A 306 5.16 -4.90 -13.36
C VAL A 306 3.98 -4.04 -13.78
N LEU A 307 2.77 -4.42 -13.34
CA LEU A 307 1.56 -3.61 -13.55
C LEU A 307 1.45 -2.58 -12.42
N ALA A 308 1.66 -1.30 -12.77
CA ALA A 308 1.67 -0.16 -11.87
C ALA A 308 0.64 0.93 -12.26
N THR A 309 -0.53 0.49 -12.74
CA THR A 309 -1.54 1.35 -13.39
C THR A 309 -2.56 1.99 -12.43
N GLY A 310 -2.30 1.98 -11.12
CA GLY A 310 -3.15 2.65 -10.11
C GLY A 310 -4.27 1.78 -9.51
N GLY A 311 -4.29 0.48 -9.80
CA GLY A 311 -5.16 -0.51 -9.16
C GLY A 311 -6.67 -0.18 -9.17
N PRO A 312 -7.38 -0.27 -8.04
CA PRO A 312 -8.84 -0.08 -7.97
C PRO A 312 -9.29 1.37 -8.26
N CYS A 313 -8.37 2.30 -8.52
CA CYS A 313 -8.68 3.71 -8.75
C CYS A 313 -8.79 4.11 -10.23
N ASN A 314 -8.98 3.16 -11.16
CA ASN A 314 -8.91 3.45 -12.59
C ASN A 314 -10.24 3.36 -13.37
N LYS A 315 -11.29 2.69 -12.86
CA LYS A 315 -12.62 2.68 -13.50
C LYS A 315 -13.64 3.45 -12.65
N PRO A 316 -14.16 4.59 -13.11
CA PRO A 316 -15.14 5.38 -12.36
C PRO A 316 -16.38 4.55 -12.01
N HIS A 317 -16.80 4.58 -10.74
CA HIS A 317 -17.98 3.86 -10.30
C HIS A 317 -19.16 4.83 -10.22
N LYS A 318 -19.99 4.84 -11.26
CA LYS A 318 -21.25 5.61 -11.28
C LYS A 318 -22.44 4.66 -11.09
N PRO A 319 -23.15 4.72 -9.95
CA PRO A 319 -24.34 3.90 -9.75
C PRO A 319 -25.43 4.23 -10.77
N PHE A 320 -26.19 3.22 -11.19
CA PHE A 320 -27.34 3.42 -12.06
C PHE A 320 -28.56 3.90 -11.26
N TYR A 321 -29.18 4.98 -11.74
CA TYR A 321 -30.49 5.44 -11.28
C TYR A 321 -31.38 5.72 -12.50
N PRO A 322 -32.62 5.20 -12.54
CA PRO A 322 -33.55 5.47 -13.63
C PRO A 322 -33.81 6.96 -13.86
N GLY A 323 -34.06 7.34 -15.12
CA GLY A 323 -34.55 8.67 -15.48
C GLY A 323 -33.49 9.72 -15.77
N GLU A 324 -32.19 9.34 -15.76
CA GLU A 324 -31.07 10.25 -16.03
C GLU A 324 -31.23 10.99 -17.35
N GLU A 325 -31.74 10.32 -18.38
CA GLU A 325 -32.00 10.86 -19.71
C GLU A 325 -33.00 12.01 -19.74
N ARG A 326 -33.79 12.19 -18.68
CA ARG A 326 -34.78 13.25 -18.54
C ARG A 326 -34.25 14.46 -17.78
N PHE A 327 -33.15 14.32 -17.05
CA PHE A 327 -32.56 15.39 -16.26
C PHE A 327 -31.96 16.44 -17.20
N LYS A 328 -32.34 17.71 -17.00
CA LYS A 328 -31.94 18.81 -17.88
C LYS A 328 -30.64 19.51 -17.46
N GLY A 329 -30.11 19.17 -16.29
CA GLY A 329 -28.88 19.73 -15.75
C GLY A 329 -27.63 18.97 -16.18
N VAL A 330 -26.49 19.30 -15.55
CA VAL A 330 -25.20 18.66 -15.82
C VAL A 330 -25.01 17.46 -14.89
N VAL A 331 -24.64 16.30 -15.44
CA VAL A 331 -24.25 15.12 -14.68
C VAL A 331 -22.83 14.73 -15.04
N GLN A 332 -21.98 14.57 -14.03
CA GLN A 332 -20.61 14.08 -14.25
C GLN A 332 -20.09 13.27 -13.06
N HIS A 333 -19.05 12.47 -13.31
CA HIS A 333 -18.28 11.83 -12.26
C HIS A 333 -17.12 12.72 -11.82
N SER A 334 -16.61 12.55 -10.60
CA SER A 334 -15.50 13.31 -10.04
C SER A 334 -14.20 13.24 -10.85
N VAL A 335 -14.06 12.22 -11.72
CA VAL A 335 -12.91 12.09 -12.63
C VAL A 335 -12.93 13.14 -13.76
N SER A 336 -14.12 13.62 -14.12
CA SER A 336 -14.31 14.65 -15.14
C SER A 336 -14.41 16.06 -14.55
N TYR A 337 -14.60 16.16 -13.23
CA TYR A 337 -14.69 17.43 -12.52
C TYR A 337 -13.37 18.20 -12.60
N ARG A 338 -13.45 19.53 -12.81
CA ARG A 338 -12.29 20.44 -12.85
C ARG A 338 -12.39 21.56 -11.82
N ASN A 339 -13.50 22.29 -11.85
CA ASN A 339 -13.83 23.35 -10.92
C ASN A 339 -15.34 23.63 -10.99
N ALA A 340 -15.82 24.55 -10.14
CA ALA A 340 -17.23 24.92 -10.06
C ALA A 340 -17.51 26.35 -10.54
N TRP A 341 -16.58 27.00 -11.26
CA TRP A 341 -16.66 28.43 -11.59
C TRP A 341 -17.92 28.79 -12.39
N ASP A 342 -18.29 27.92 -13.35
CA ASP A 342 -19.47 28.10 -14.21
C ASP A 342 -20.80 27.85 -13.50
N TRP A 343 -20.78 27.31 -12.28
CA TRP A 343 -21.99 26.94 -11.53
C TRP A 343 -22.30 27.92 -10.39
N LYS A 344 -21.73 29.12 -10.44
CA LYS A 344 -22.04 30.17 -9.48
C LYS A 344 -23.56 30.43 -9.43
N GLY A 345 -24.14 30.26 -8.24
CA GLY A 345 -25.58 30.46 -8.00
C GLY A 345 -26.47 29.27 -8.40
N GLN A 346 -25.90 28.18 -8.94
CA GLN A 346 -26.64 26.97 -9.27
C GLN A 346 -26.77 26.02 -8.06
N ARG A 347 -27.72 25.09 -8.14
CA ARG A 347 -27.96 24.04 -7.13
C ARG A 347 -27.12 22.81 -7.46
N GLY A 348 -25.97 22.67 -6.78
CA GLY A 348 -25.09 21.51 -6.91
C GLY A 348 -25.43 20.40 -5.91
N VAL A 349 -25.46 19.15 -6.38
CA VAL A 349 -25.56 17.93 -5.55
C VAL A 349 -24.33 17.07 -5.76
N VAL A 350 -23.70 16.63 -4.67
CA VAL A 350 -22.60 15.66 -4.69
C VAL A 350 -23.09 14.34 -4.11
N VAL A 351 -22.87 13.23 -4.83
CA VAL A 351 -23.21 11.88 -4.40
C VAL A 351 -21.94 11.17 -3.94
N GLY A 352 -21.81 10.90 -2.64
CA GLY A 352 -20.63 10.26 -2.02
C GLY A 352 -19.81 11.21 -1.13
N THR A 353 -19.14 10.67 -0.10
CA THR A 353 -18.49 11.45 0.96
C THR A 353 -17.06 11.00 1.32
N ALA A 354 -16.49 9.99 0.65
CA ALA A 354 -15.24 9.35 1.10
C ALA A 354 -13.94 9.95 0.49
N ASN A 355 -12.82 9.76 1.20
CA ASN A 355 -11.42 10.06 0.86
C ASN A 355 -10.53 8.82 1.15
N THR A 356 -9.22 8.83 0.80
CA THR A 356 -8.31 7.68 1.00
C THR A 356 -6.92 8.04 1.56
N GLU A 357 -6.43 7.42 2.67
CA GLU A 357 -5.03 7.37 3.24
C GLU A 357 -4.73 8.11 4.59
N ILE A 358 -3.89 7.54 5.48
CA ILE A 358 -3.64 7.91 6.92
C ILE A 358 -2.20 8.44 7.16
N LEU A 359 -1.92 9.02 8.34
CA LEU A 359 -0.76 9.84 8.74
C LEU A 359 -0.05 9.44 10.05
N ASN A 360 1.26 9.76 10.17
CA ASN A 360 2.00 10.14 11.40
C ASN A 360 3.31 10.96 11.09
N ASP A 361 3.76 11.89 11.94
CA ASP A 361 4.85 12.85 11.58
C ASP A 361 6.21 12.62 12.31
N HIS A 362 7.28 13.15 11.71
CA HIS A 362 8.63 13.43 12.23
C HIS A 362 9.65 12.28 12.39
N THR A 363 9.54 11.22 11.59
CA THR A 363 10.50 10.10 11.59
C THR A 363 11.25 10.02 10.23
N PRO A 364 12.56 9.66 10.17
CA PRO A 364 13.22 9.38 8.89
C PRO A 364 12.38 8.45 8.01
N LEU A 365 12.34 8.71 6.69
CA LEU A 365 11.39 8.05 5.78
C LEU A 365 11.42 6.53 5.86
N GLU A 366 12.62 5.96 5.82
CA GLU A 366 12.81 4.53 5.91
C GLU A 366 12.32 3.95 7.23
N THR A 367 12.59 4.63 8.34
CA THR A 367 12.13 4.23 9.67
C THR A 367 10.60 4.34 9.77
N SER A 368 10.00 5.41 9.22
CA SER A 368 8.55 5.60 9.19
C SER A 368 7.85 4.52 8.38
N ASP A 369 8.34 4.27 7.15
CA ASP A 369 7.81 3.25 6.26
C ASP A 369 7.93 1.85 6.89
N ARG A 370 9.09 1.53 7.50
CA ARG A 370 9.30 0.26 8.20
C ARG A 370 8.32 0.09 9.35
N THR A 371 8.17 1.11 10.20
CA THR A 371 7.25 1.07 11.35
C THR A 371 5.81 0.87 10.90
N LEU A 372 5.39 1.51 9.82
CA LEU A 372 4.01 1.42 9.33
C LEU A 372 3.71 0.12 8.58
N PHE A 373 4.63 -0.36 7.75
CA PHE A 373 4.34 -1.39 6.75
C PHE A 373 5.00 -2.73 7.00
N ALA A 374 5.98 -2.84 7.91
CA ALA A 374 6.56 -4.13 8.31
C ALA A 374 5.75 -4.85 9.40
N GLY A 375 4.83 -4.16 10.09
CA GLY A 375 3.98 -4.72 11.16
C GLY A 375 2.80 -5.53 10.64
N PRO A 376 2.32 -6.58 11.33
CA PRO A 376 1.12 -7.33 10.93
C PRO A 376 -0.11 -6.42 10.82
N LEU A 377 -0.90 -6.57 9.75
CA LEU A 377 -2.11 -5.76 9.54
C LEU A 377 -3.12 -5.90 10.68
N ALA A 378 -3.19 -7.07 11.32
CA ALA A 378 -4.04 -7.29 12.49
C ALA A 378 -3.62 -6.43 13.70
N VAL A 379 -2.32 -6.22 13.90
CA VAL A 379 -1.78 -5.32 14.95
C VAL A 379 -1.97 -3.86 14.54
N SER A 380 -1.65 -3.50 13.29
CA SER A 380 -1.85 -2.15 12.76
C SER A 380 -3.31 -1.70 12.85
N ARG A 381 -4.25 -2.63 12.62
CA ARG A 381 -5.69 -2.42 12.82
C ARG A 381 -6.00 -1.98 14.25
N LEU A 382 -5.61 -2.77 15.23
CA LEU A 382 -5.96 -2.51 16.63
C LEU A 382 -5.26 -1.27 17.20
N THR A 383 -3.99 -1.04 16.83
CA THR A 383 -3.24 0.16 17.24
C THR A 383 -3.84 1.42 16.64
N THR A 384 -4.20 1.40 15.35
CA THR A 384 -4.88 2.52 14.68
C THR A 384 -6.26 2.77 15.28
N MET A 385 -7.04 1.72 15.54
CA MET A 385 -8.35 1.84 16.19
C MET A 385 -8.21 2.45 17.59
N ALA A 386 -7.26 1.99 18.41
CA ALA A 386 -7.03 2.56 19.73
C ALA A 386 -6.73 4.07 19.65
N ALA A 387 -5.81 4.46 18.79
CA ALA A 387 -5.43 5.87 18.61
C ALA A 387 -6.60 6.73 18.12
N LEU A 388 -7.33 6.28 17.09
CA LEU A 388 -8.45 7.04 16.52
C LEU A 388 -9.65 7.10 17.46
N ASN A 389 -9.95 6.03 18.19
CA ASN A 389 -11.05 6.00 19.15
C ASN A 389 -10.78 6.97 20.31
N THR A 390 -9.56 6.99 20.86
CA THR A 390 -9.19 7.96 21.90
C THR A 390 -9.29 9.40 21.42
N GLN A 391 -8.86 9.69 20.18
CA GLN A 391 -9.05 11.01 19.58
C GLN A 391 -10.54 11.35 19.41
N ALA A 392 -11.36 10.39 18.97
CA ALA A 392 -12.79 10.59 18.79
C ALA A 392 -13.51 10.83 20.13
N GLU A 393 -13.12 10.13 21.19
CA GLU A 393 -13.63 10.30 22.55
C GLU A 393 -13.26 11.67 23.15
N ALA A 394 -12.11 12.23 22.77
CA ALA A 394 -11.69 13.56 23.18
C ALA A 394 -12.43 14.71 22.46
N GLU A 395 -13.06 14.44 21.30
CA GLU A 395 -13.77 15.44 20.48
C GLU A 395 -15.27 15.10 20.27
N PRO A 396 -16.07 14.80 21.32
CA PRO A 396 -17.43 14.30 21.16
C PRO A 396 -18.36 15.30 20.45
N GLU A 397 -18.12 16.59 20.63
CA GLU A 397 -18.94 17.65 20.02
C GLU A 397 -18.71 17.76 18.50
N ARG A 398 -17.53 17.40 18.01
CA ARG A 398 -17.24 17.39 16.56
C ARG A 398 -18.18 16.44 15.81
N PHE A 399 -18.34 15.23 16.34
CA PHE A 399 -19.24 14.23 15.77
C PHE A 399 -20.71 14.57 16.02
N ALA A 400 -21.04 15.03 17.24
CA ALA A 400 -22.41 15.44 17.56
C ALA A 400 -22.91 16.58 16.66
N ALA A 401 -22.05 17.57 16.36
CA ALA A 401 -22.40 18.66 15.44
C ALA A 401 -22.67 18.17 14.02
N LEU A 402 -21.90 17.20 13.52
CA LEU A 402 -22.13 16.56 12.21
C LEU A 402 -23.44 15.78 12.18
N GLU A 403 -23.71 14.98 13.21
CA GLU A 403 -24.94 14.19 13.32
C GLU A 403 -26.18 15.08 13.40
N ARG A 404 -26.12 16.20 14.15
CA ARG A 404 -27.19 17.21 14.17
C ARG A 404 -27.45 17.83 12.80
N ALA A 405 -26.42 17.96 11.97
CA ALA A 405 -26.54 18.42 10.57
C ALA A 405 -27.00 17.32 9.59
N GLY A 406 -27.30 16.11 10.08
CA GLY A 406 -27.77 14.98 9.26
C GLY A 406 -26.65 14.16 8.61
N PHE A 407 -25.40 14.34 9.02
CA PHE A 407 -24.29 13.50 8.58
C PHE A 407 -24.21 12.22 9.44
N ARG A 408 -24.27 11.05 8.80
CA ARG A 408 -24.15 9.76 9.49
C ARG A 408 -22.68 9.44 9.73
N ALA A 409 -22.20 9.68 10.94
CA ALA A 409 -20.84 9.37 11.34
C ALA A 409 -20.73 7.97 11.97
N GLU A 410 -19.77 7.19 11.52
CA GLU A 410 -19.28 6.02 12.25
C GLU A 410 -18.09 6.48 13.10
N ARG A 411 -18.32 6.70 14.41
CA ARG A 411 -17.33 7.32 15.30
C ARG A 411 -16.14 6.40 15.60
N TYR A 412 -16.38 5.09 15.61
CA TYR A 412 -15.41 4.06 15.99
C TYR A 412 -15.36 3.01 14.88
N GLY A 413 -14.50 3.23 13.90
CA GLY A 413 -14.42 2.40 12.69
C GLY A 413 -13.07 1.70 12.53
N ASP A 414 -13.08 0.59 11.78
CA ASP A 414 -11.87 -0.15 11.42
C ASP A 414 -11.29 0.38 10.10
N LEU A 415 -10.43 1.39 10.22
CA LEU A 415 -9.84 2.06 9.07
C LEU A 415 -8.86 1.17 8.28
N ILE A 416 -8.09 0.32 8.96
CA ILE A 416 -7.15 -0.59 8.31
C ILE A 416 -7.91 -1.68 7.55
N GLY A 417 -8.99 -2.22 8.12
CA GLY A 417 -9.89 -3.14 7.43
C GLY A 417 -10.51 -2.51 6.19
N LEU A 418 -11.02 -1.28 6.28
CA LEU A 418 -11.58 -0.54 5.14
C LEU A 418 -10.56 -0.34 4.01
N LEU A 419 -9.35 0.13 4.35
CA LEU A 419 -8.28 0.33 3.36
C LEU A 419 -7.83 -0.99 2.72
N SER A 420 -7.70 -2.04 3.50
CA SER A 420 -7.14 -3.32 3.03
C SER A 420 -8.15 -4.16 2.25
N GLU A 421 -9.45 -4.01 2.51
CA GLU A 421 -10.51 -4.76 1.80
C GLU A 421 -11.18 -3.95 0.69
N ARG A 422 -11.29 -2.63 0.84
CA ARG A 422 -12.06 -1.78 -0.07
C ARG A 422 -11.25 -0.68 -0.75
N PHE A 423 -10.00 -0.48 -0.34
CA PHE A 423 -9.14 0.59 -0.86
C PHE A 423 -9.76 1.99 -0.67
N GLY A 424 -10.59 2.16 0.36
CA GLY A 424 -11.32 3.40 0.66
C GLY A 424 -12.52 3.16 1.58
N GLY A 425 -13.46 4.10 1.59
CA GLY A 425 -14.68 4.00 2.40
C GLY A 425 -14.59 4.73 3.75
N HIS A 426 -13.62 5.61 3.93
CA HIS A 426 -13.51 6.51 5.06
C HIS A 426 -13.52 7.97 4.61
N TYR A 427 -13.63 8.91 5.54
CA TYR A 427 -13.65 10.34 5.25
C TYR A 427 -12.61 11.05 6.11
N ILE A 428 -11.76 11.85 5.46
CA ILE A 428 -10.74 12.66 6.10
C ILE A 428 -11.16 14.11 5.98
N ASP A 429 -11.36 14.74 7.12
CA ASP A 429 -11.84 16.10 7.20
C ASP A 429 -10.69 17.09 7.00
N VAL A 430 -10.74 17.81 5.88
CA VAL A 430 -9.85 18.93 5.56
C VAL A 430 -10.58 20.28 5.63
N GLY A 431 -11.67 20.34 6.41
CA GLY A 431 -12.47 21.55 6.66
C GLY A 431 -13.91 21.48 6.15
N ALA A 432 -14.32 20.38 5.50
CA ALA A 432 -15.70 20.21 5.05
C ALA A 432 -16.66 19.89 6.21
N SER A 433 -16.19 19.23 7.27
CA SER A 433 -17.05 18.91 8.43
C SER A 433 -17.57 20.16 9.13
N ALA A 434 -16.70 21.17 9.31
CA ALA A 434 -17.10 22.45 9.90
C ALA A 434 -18.20 23.14 9.07
N LYS A 435 -18.08 23.09 7.74
CA LYS A 435 -19.09 23.66 6.82
C LYS A 435 -20.41 22.88 6.87
N ILE A 436 -20.37 21.56 7.02
CA ILE A 436 -21.56 20.73 7.25
C ILE A 436 -22.22 21.10 8.57
N ALA A 437 -21.45 21.15 9.67
CA ALA A 437 -21.94 21.51 10.99
C ALA A 437 -22.59 22.91 11.03
N GLN A 438 -22.07 23.87 10.25
CA GLN A 438 -22.62 25.22 10.12
C GLN A 438 -23.82 25.31 9.16
N GLY A 439 -24.20 24.22 8.49
CA GLY A 439 -25.29 24.21 7.50
C GLY A 439 -24.94 24.85 6.15
N LEU A 440 -23.67 25.19 5.91
CA LEU A 440 -23.18 25.71 4.63
C LEU A 440 -23.16 24.61 3.55
N ILE A 441 -22.94 23.36 3.97
CA ILE A 441 -23.15 22.16 3.15
C ILE A 441 -24.31 21.39 3.76
N LYS A 442 -25.40 21.24 3.01
CA LYS A 442 -26.57 20.47 3.44
C LYS A 442 -26.38 19.00 3.15
N VAL A 443 -26.86 18.14 4.04
CA VAL A 443 -26.76 16.67 3.92
C VAL A 443 -28.14 16.06 3.75
N LYS A 444 -28.30 15.16 2.77
CA LYS A 444 -29.49 14.30 2.60
C LYS A 444 -29.04 12.85 2.72
N SER A 445 -29.28 12.24 3.87
CA SER A 445 -28.85 10.87 4.21
C SER A 445 -29.95 10.01 4.84
N ASP A 446 -31.06 10.65 5.19
CA ASP A 446 -32.30 10.14 5.80
C ASP A 446 -33.15 9.30 4.84
N SER A 447 -32.90 9.37 3.53
CA SER A 447 -33.56 8.54 2.53
C SER A 447 -32.61 8.18 1.38
N ARG A 448 -32.91 7.08 0.69
CA ARG A 448 -32.08 6.60 -0.44
C ARG A 448 -32.52 7.30 -1.74
N LEU A 449 -31.53 7.66 -2.54
CA LEU A 449 -31.75 8.12 -3.92
C LEU A 449 -32.33 6.96 -4.76
N VAL A 450 -33.40 7.22 -5.52
CA VAL A 450 -34.04 6.19 -6.37
C VAL A 450 -34.07 6.52 -7.85
N SER A 451 -34.21 7.78 -8.24
CA SER A 451 -34.28 8.16 -9.66
C SER A 451 -34.00 9.64 -9.87
N TYR A 452 -33.79 10.01 -11.12
CA TYR A 452 -33.77 11.40 -11.54
C TYR A 452 -35.17 11.90 -11.90
N THR A 453 -35.39 13.19 -11.69
CA THR A 453 -36.51 13.97 -12.24
C THR A 453 -36.00 14.90 -13.35
N LYS A 454 -36.88 15.72 -13.95
CA LYS A 454 -36.44 16.66 -15.00
C LYS A 454 -35.46 17.74 -14.47
N ASP A 455 -35.55 18.05 -13.18
CA ASP A 455 -34.94 19.21 -12.53
C ASP A 455 -34.32 18.87 -11.15
N GLY A 456 -34.04 17.59 -10.91
CA GLY A 456 -33.47 17.14 -9.64
C GLY A 456 -33.43 15.62 -9.48
N LEU A 457 -33.47 15.22 -8.21
CA LEU A 457 -33.39 13.84 -7.74
C LEU A 457 -34.60 13.47 -6.89
N MET A 458 -35.06 12.23 -7.03
CA MET A 458 -36.17 11.65 -6.26
C MET A 458 -35.64 10.63 -5.25
N PHE A 459 -36.19 10.65 -4.04
CA PHE A 459 -35.82 9.76 -2.94
C PHE A 459 -36.94 8.78 -2.58
N GLU A 460 -36.62 7.69 -1.88
CA GLU A 460 -37.58 6.65 -1.46
C GLU A 460 -38.72 7.20 -0.60
N ASP A 461 -38.46 8.27 0.16
CA ASP A 461 -39.44 8.95 1.02
C ASP A 461 -40.40 9.87 0.24
N GLY A 462 -40.28 9.91 -1.10
CA GLY A 462 -41.04 10.79 -1.98
C GLY A 462 -40.51 12.22 -2.05
N THR A 463 -39.41 12.53 -1.36
CA THR A 463 -38.82 13.88 -1.41
C THR A 463 -38.12 14.13 -2.73
N HIS A 464 -38.36 15.32 -3.29
CA HIS A 464 -37.68 15.83 -4.47
C HIS A 464 -36.60 16.83 -4.07
N LEU A 465 -35.36 16.59 -4.50
CA LEU A 465 -34.23 17.48 -4.30
C LEU A 465 -33.87 18.18 -5.63
N PRO A 466 -34.18 19.48 -5.78
CA PRO A 466 -33.86 20.19 -7.00
C PRO A 466 -32.35 20.32 -7.23
N ALA A 467 -31.90 20.11 -8.46
CA ALA A 467 -30.49 20.17 -8.84
C ALA A 467 -30.33 20.72 -10.25
N ASP A 468 -29.28 21.52 -10.44
CA ASP A 468 -28.83 21.98 -11.76
C ASP A 468 -27.54 21.24 -12.17
N VAL A 469 -26.76 20.77 -11.19
CA VAL A 469 -25.51 20.02 -11.38
C VAL A 469 -25.44 18.86 -10.39
N ILE A 470 -25.09 17.67 -10.88
CA ILE A 470 -24.92 16.45 -10.09
C ILE A 470 -23.50 15.90 -10.32
N ILE A 471 -22.73 15.78 -9.24
CA ILE A 471 -21.38 15.22 -9.23
C ILE A 471 -21.38 13.87 -8.52
N TYR A 472 -21.02 12.81 -9.21
CA TYR A 472 -20.77 11.51 -8.62
C TYR A 472 -19.35 11.46 -8.06
N ALA A 473 -19.22 11.56 -6.74
CA ALA A 473 -18.01 11.31 -5.96
C ALA A 473 -18.06 9.90 -5.34
N THR A 474 -18.53 8.92 -6.12
CA THR A 474 -18.82 7.54 -5.70
C THR A 474 -17.63 6.59 -5.86
N GLY A 475 -16.43 7.15 -6.02
CA GLY A 475 -15.17 6.43 -6.08
C GLY A 475 -14.95 5.71 -7.41
N PHE A 476 -14.11 4.70 -7.36
CA PHE A 476 -13.68 3.91 -8.49
C PHE A 476 -13.81 2.43 -8.14
N THR A 477 -13.99 1.61 -9.16
CA THR A 477 -13.81 0.17 -9.08
C THR A 477 -12.61 -0.23 -9.95
N GLY A 478 -12.10 -1.43 -9.72
CA GLY A 478 -11.05 -2.01 -10.52
C GLY A 478 -10.24 -3.03 -9.73
N ASN A 479 -9.61 -3.95 -10.44
CA ASN A 479 -8.65 -4.89 -9.89
C ASN A 479 -7.50 -4.98 -10.90
N LEU A 480 -6.24 -4.94 -10.47
CA LEU A 480 -5.11 -5.08 -11.41
C LEU A 480 -5.16 -6.43 -12.15
N ARG A 481 -5.79 -7.44 -11.54
CA ARG A 481 -6.06 -8.72 -12.19
C ARG A 481 -6.92 -8.58 -13.45
N ASP A 482 -7.86 -7.63 -13.49
CA ASP A 482 -8.67 -7.39 -14.69
C ASP A 482 -7.80 -6.90 -15.85
N SER A 483 -6.77 -6.09 -15.58
CA SER A 483 -5.80 -5.67 -16.59
C SER A 483 -4.97 -6.84 -17.13
N VAL A 484 -4.73 -7.88 -16.33
CA VAL A 484 -4.09 -9.12 -16.83
C VAL A 484 -4.96 -9.77 -17.90
N ARG A 485 -6.27 -9.90 -17.67
CA ARG A 485 -7.19 -10.40 -18.70
C ARG A 485 -7.17 -9.53 -19.95
N GLU A 486 -7.24 -8.20 -19.78
CA GLU A 486 -7.27 -7.25 -20.88
C GLU A 486 -6.00 -7.32 -21.75
N TYR A 487 -4.81 -7.43 -21.15
CA TYR A 487 -3.54 -7.41 -21.90
C TYR A 487 -3.04 -8.80 -22.31
N PHE A 488 -3.29 -9.83 -21.51
CA PHE A 488 -2.63 -11.14 -21.64
C PHE A 488 -3.61 -12.31 -21.83
N GLY A 489 -4.93 -12.05 -21.78
CA GLY A 489 -5.96 -13.05 -22.04
C GLY A 489 -6.33 -13.94 -20.84
N ASP A 490 -7.33 -14.79 -21.04
CA ASP A 490 -7.96 -15.58 -19.96
C ASP A 490 -7.05 -16.67 -19.39
N GLU A 491 -6.13 -17.21 -20.18
CA GLU A 491 -5.20 -18.27 -19.75
C GLU A 491 -4.25 -17.76 -18.65
N ILE A 492 -3.64 -16.59 -18.85
CA ILE A 492 -2.76 -15.98 -17.86
C ILE A 492 -3.58 -15.44 -16.68
N TYR A 493 -4.76 -14.87 -16.95
CA TYR A 493 -5.69 -14.44 -15.90
C TYR A 493 -6.06 -15.56 -14.91
N ALA A 494 -6.21 -16.79 -15.40
CA ALA A 494 -6.56 -17.94 -14.57
C ALA A 494 -5.43 -18.36 -13.60
N GLN A 495 -4.18 -18.01 -13.92
CA GLN A 495 -3.00 -18.36 -13.11
C GLN A 495 -2.71 -17.35 -12.00
N VAL A 496 -3.11 -16.09 -12.20
CA VAL A 496 -2.77 -15.01 -11.28
C VAL A 496 -3.78 -14.87 -10.13
N GLU A 497 -3.29 -14.51 -8.96
CA GLU A 497 -4.07 -14.14 -7.79
C GLU A 497 -4.81 -12.80 -8.01
N ASP A 498 -5.86 -12.57 -7.22
CA ASP A 498 -6.53 -11.27 -7.14
C ASP A 498 -5.58 -10.19 -6.62
N TYR A 499 -5.77 -8.96 -7.10
CA TYR A 499 -5.13 -7.79 -6.52
C TYR A 499 -6.08 -7.04 -5.58
N TRP A 500 -5.63 -6.97 -4.34
CA TRP A 500 -6.24 -6.39 -3.14
C TRP A 500 -7.29 -7.24 -2.42
N GLY A 501 -7.47 -6.93 -1.14
CA GLY A 501 -8.19 -7.76 -0.18
C GLY A 501 -7.24 -8.57 0.70
N ILE A 502 -7.77 -9.11 1.80
CA ILE A 502 -6.97 -9.82 2.81
C ILE A 502 -7.09 -11.34 2.66
N ASN A 503 -5.96 -12.03 2.68
CA ASN A 503 -5.88 -13.49 2.69
C ASN A 503 -6.05 -14.06 4.10
N GLN A 504 -6.04 -15.39 4.27
CA GLN A 504 -6.29 -16.03 5.56
C GLN A 504 -5.23 -15.73 6.63
N GLU A 505 -4.05 -15.25 6.25
CA GLU A 505 -2.96 -14.90 7.15
C GLU A 505 -2.98 -13.41 7.55
N GLY A 506 -3.91 -12.62 7.02
CA GLY A 506 -3.93 -11.18 7.25
C GLY A 506 -3.04 -10.38 6.30
N GLU A 507 -2.59 -10.97 5.19
CA GLU A 507 -1.76 -10.31 4.17
C GLU A 507 -2.58 -9.87 2.95
N LEU A 508 -2.06 -8.87 2.21
CA LEU A 508 -2.68 -8.39 0.98
C LEU A 508 -2.52 -9.41 -0.15
N LYS A 509 -3.61 -9.71 -0.85
CA LYS A 509 -3.63 -10.64 -2.00
C LYS A 509 -2.88 -10.07 -3.20
N GLY A 510 -1.99 -10.87 -3.78
CA GLY A 510 -1.24 -10.61 -5.00
C GLY A 510 -0.33 -9.36 -5.04
N ALA A 511 -0.46 -8.42 -4.10
CA ALA A 511 0.29 -7.18 -4.08
C ALA A 511 1.73 -7.45 -3.63
N TYR A 512 2.71 -6.99 -4.41
CA TYR A 512 4.15 -7.01 -4.08
C TYR A 512 4.82 -8.40 -3.99
N VAL A 513 4.05 -9.47 -4.13
CA VAL A 513 4.49 -10.88 -4.10
C VAL A 513 4.35 -11.51 -5.50
N PRO A 514 4.89 -12.72 -5.74
CA PRO A 514 4.65 -13.42 -6.99
C PRO A 514 3.16 -13.64 -7.21
N THR A 515 2.64 -13.26 -8.38
CA THR A 515 1.20 -13.29 -8.65
C THR A 515 0.65 -14.71 -8.89
N GLY A 516 1.52 -15.71 -9.05
CA GLY A 516 1.17 -17.06 -9.51
C GLY A 516 1.63 -17.34 -10.94
N HIS A 517 1.75 -16.31 -11.78
CA HIS A 517 2.38 -16.42 -13.10
C HIS A 517 3.86 -15.98 -13.03
N PRO A 518 4.80 -16.70 -13.67
CA PRO A 518 6.20 -16.31 -13.73
C PRO A 518 6.40 -14.89 -14.31
N GLY A 519 7.23 -14.10 -13.65
CA GLY A 519 7.61 -12.78 -14.17
C GLY A 519 6.49 -11.74 -14.24
N LEU A 520 5.37 -11.91 -13.54
CA LEU A 520 4.29 -10.91 -13.50
C LEU A 520 4.05 -10.42 -12.06
N TRP A 521 4.01 -9.11 -11.89
CA TRP A 521 3.92 -8.45 -10.58
C TRP A 521 2.84 -7.38 -10.55
N TYR A 522 2.20 -7.21 -9.39
CA TYR A 522 1.30 -6.09 -9.12
C TYR A 522 1.96 -5.06 -8.20
N MET A 523 1.84 -3.79 -8.58
CA MET A 523 2.34 -2.67 -7.80
C MET A 523 1.27 -1.56 -7.69
N GLY A 524 0.94 -1.17 -6.46
CA GLY A 524 0.00 -0.09 -6.20
C GLY A 524 0.02 0.33 -4.73
N GLY A 525 -1.08 0.89 -4.23
CA GLY A 525 -1.20 1.37 -2.86
C GLY A 525 -0.90 2.87 -2.70
N GLY A 526 -0.95 3.34 -1.46
CA GLY A 526 -0.57 4.70 -1.06
C GLY A 526 0.90 5.02 -1.33
N MET A 527 1.32 6.28 -1.20
CA MET A 527 2.69 6.68 -1.59
C MET A 527 3.76 6.01 -0.73
N GLY A 528 3.60 6.05 0.60
CA GLY A 528 4.53 5.38 1.52
C GLY A 528 4.52 3.87 1.37
N GLN A 529 3.34 3.29 1.13
CA GLN A 529 3.20 1.85 0.90
C GLN A 529 3.93 1.41 -0.37
N ALA A 530 3.71 2.13 -1.47
CA ALA A 530 4.39 1.85 -2.73
C ALA A 530 5.91 2.06 -2.60
N ARG A 531 6.34 3.07 -1.83
CA ARG A 531 7.76 3.27 -1.52
C ARG A 531 8.32 2.13 -0.70
N PHE A 532 7.65 1.64 0.32
CA PHE A 532 8.16 0.51 1.10
C PHE A 532 8.25 -0.77 0.26
N PHE A 533 7.16 -1.17 -0.40
CA PHE A 533 7.08 -2.49 -1.01
C PHE A 533 7.79 -2.63 -2.36
N ALA A 534 8.03 -1.55 -3.09
CA ALA A 534 8.78 -1.60 -4.36
C ALA A 534 10.20 -2.18 -4.19
N ARG A 535 10.78 -2.10 -2.98
CA ARG A 535 12.10 -2.68 -2.69
C ARG A 535 12.10 -4.19 -2.78
N PHE A 536 11.04 -4.84 -2.31
CA PHE A 536 10.92 -6.29 -2.38
C PHE A 536 10.62 -6.77 -3.78
N VAL A 537 9.82 -6.03 -4.56
CA VAL A 537 9.58 -6.34 -5.98
C VAL A 537 10.91 -6.28 -6.74
N ALA A 538 11.71 -5.22 -6.55
CA ALA A 538 13.00 -5.07 -7.21
C ALA A 538 14.01 -6.17 -6.80
N LEU A 539 14.09 -6.50 -5.50
CA LEU A 539 14.95 -7.58 -5.00
C LEU A 539 14.52 -8.96 -5.55
N GLN A 540 13.22 -9.25 -5.59
CA GLN A 540 12.73 -10.52 -6.16
C GLN A 540 13.05 -10.63 -7.66
N ILE A 541 12.86 -9.55 -8.42
CA ILE A 541 13.26 -9.49 -9.84
C ILE A 541 14.76 -9.76 -9.98
N LEU A 542 15.60 -9.08 -9.19
CA LEU A 542 17.05 -9.34 -9.21
C LEU A 542 17.36 -10.81 -8.89
N ALA A 543 16.75 -11.38 -7.85
CA ALA A 543 16.95 -12.79 -7.48
C ALA A 543 16.63 -13.75 -8.64
N HIS A 544 15.53 -13.50 -9.37
CA HIS A 544 15.14 -14.28 -10.54
C HIS A 544 16.17 -14.16 -11.68
N LEU A 545 16.64 -12.94 -11.96
CA LEU A 545 17.64 -12.69 -13.01
C LEU A 545 19.00 -13.32 -12.69
N LEU A 546 19.33 -13.47 -11.42
CA LEU A 546 20.53 -14.17 -10.95
C LEU A 546 20.40 -15.70 -11.02
N GLY A 547 19.26 -16.24 -11.47
CA GLY A 547 18.97 -17.68 -11.49
C GLY A 547 18.80 -18.29 -10.09
N ASN A 548 18.59 -17.46 -9.08
CA ASN A 548 18.46 -17.84 -7.68
C ASN A 548 17.23 -17.16 -7.07
N PRO A 549 16.00 -17.50 -7.53
CA PRO A 549 14.78 -16.93 -6.96
C PRO A 549 14.70 -17.23 -5.46
N LEU A 550 14.12 -16.30 -4.68
CA LEU A 550 13.89 -16.54 -3.26
C LEU A 550 12.96 -17.76 -3.11
N PRO A 551 13.36 -18.79 -2.34
CA PRO A 551 12.49 -19.94 -2.12
C PRO A 551 11.23 -19.50 -1.38
N VAL A 552 10.07 -19.63 -2.04
CA VAL A 552 8.77 -19.29 -1.45
C VAL A 552 8.35 -20.43 -0.53
N TYR A 553 8.28 -20.16 0.77
CA TYR A 553 7.66 -21.07 1.73
C TYR A 553 6.14 -20.87 1.65
N SER A 554 5.40 -21.94 1.32
CA SER A 554 3.94 -21.93 1.14
C SER A 554 3.18 -22.74 2.20
N GLU A 555 3.89 -23.49 3.05
CA GLU A 555 3.27 -24.32 4.08
C GLU A 555 2.90 -23.48 5.31
N THR A 556 1.86 -23.91 6.02
CA THR A 556 1.58 -23.52 7.41
C THR A 556 1.33 -24.82 8.16
N PRO A 557 2.17 -25.19 9.14
CA PRO A 557 1.93 -26.38 9.94
C PRO A 557 0.50 -26.36 10.51
N VAL A 558 -0.28 -27.39 10.20
CA VAL A 558 -1.60 -27.58 10.79
C VAL A 558 -1.39 -28.23 12.15
N VAL A 559 -1.82 -27.57 13.22
CA VAL A 559 -1.86 -28.19 14.54
C VAL A 559 -2.94 -29.27 14.50
N GLU A 560 -2.55 -30.55 14.46
CA GLU A 560 -3.49 -31.64 14.72
C GLU A 560 -3.89 -31.58 16.20
N GLY A 561 -5.10 -31.09 16.49
CA GLY A 561 -5.76 -31.24 17.79
C GLY A 561 -5.63 -30.10 18.81
N GLY A 562 -6.08 -28.89 18.45
CA GLY A 562 -6.37 -27.79 19.39
C GLY A 562 -7.86 -27.60 19.60
#